data_AF-A0A925GHM7-F1
#
_entry.id   AF-A0A925GHM7-F1
#
_cell.length_a   1.000
_cell.length_b   1.000
_cell.length_c   1.000
_cell.angle_alpha   90.00
_cell.angle_beta   90.00
_cell.angle_gamma   90.00
#
_symmetry.space_group_name_H-M   'P 1'
#
loop_
_entity.id
_entity.type
_entity.pdbx_description
1 polymer ?
#
loop_
_entity_poly.entity_id
_entity_poly.type
_entity_poly.pdbx_seq_one_letter_code
_entity_poly.pdbx_strand_id
1 'polypeptide(L)'
;ASKPIAMIPNCAATRHAHFVMDGSGPVYLTPPSLDLWPNVNWTPDYQQSKKVDLNTLTPAEVASWKPGQTLLLNGKMLTGRDAAHKRIKDMLAKGEKLPVDFTNRVIYYVGPVDPIKGEAVGPAGPTTATRMDGFTEMMLAQTGLISMVGKAERGPVAIEAIKKHKSAYLMAVGGAAYLVSKAIKHAEVVGFADLGMEAIYEFDVVDMPVTVAVDSGGTSAHITGPAEWQKKIATGEFKQIPVTSR
;
A
#
# COMPACT_ATOMS: atom_id res chain seq x y z
N ALA A 1 30.24 27.08 16.87
CA ALA A 1 29.00 27.70 16.37
C ALA A 1 28.21 26.70 15.53
N SER A 2 27.67 25.64 16.16
CA SER A 2 26.87 24.61 15.47
C SER A 2 25.62 24.30 16.29
N LYS A 3 24.47 24.21 15.63
CA LYS A 3 23.16 23.83 16.21
C LYS A 3 22.52 22.73 15.36
N PRO A 4 22.99 21.48 15.46
CA PRO A 4 22.37 20.38 14.74
C PRO A 4 20.95 20.14 15.25
N ILE A 5 20.01 19.92 14.33
CA ILE A 5 18.63 19.53 14.63
C ILE A 5 18.36 18.23 13.88
N ALA A 6 17.81 17.23 14.58
CA ALA A 6 17.41 15.95 14.00
C ALA A 6 15.95 15.64 14.36
N MET A 7 15.21 15.09 13.40
CA MET A 7 13.84 14.61 13.59
C MET A 7 13.79 13.14 13.16
N ILE A 8 13.43 12.26 14.10
CA ILE A 8 13.39 10.82 13.87
C ILE A 8 12.03 10.30 14.35
N PRO A 9 11.07 10.04 13.45
CA PRO A 9 9.78 9.50 13.84
C PRO A 9 9.86 7.99 14.10
N ASN A 10 9.10 7.51 15.07
CA ASN A 10 8.77 6.09 15.19
C ASN A 10 7.51 5.79 14.37
N CYS A 11 7.53 4.70 13.61
CA CYS A 11 6.38 4.27 12.81
C CYS A 11 5.38 3.44 13.64
N ALA A 12 4.23 3.09 13.06
CA ALA A 12 3.23 2.23 13.72
C ALA A 12 3.80 0.90 14.25
N ALA A 13 4.85 0.36 13.60
CA ALA A 13 5.61 -0.78 14.11
C ALA A 13 6.72 -0.32 15.08
N THR A 14 6.36 0.44 16.11
CA THR A 14 7.28 0.88 17.17
C THR A 14 7.67 -0.33 18.01
N ARG A 15 8.87 -0.86 17.73
CA ARG A 15 9.37 -2.10 18.35
C ARG A 15 10.73 -1.81 18.96
N HIS A 16 10.74 -1.67 20.28
CA HIS A 16 11.91 -1.32 21.06
C HIS A 16 11.84 -2.09 22.38
N ALA A 17 12.96 -2.67 22.81
CA ALA A 17 13.08 -3.28 24.13
C ALA A 17 14.39 -2.85 24.78
N HIS A 18 14.36 -2.57 26.09
CA HIS A 18 15.55 -2.48 26.94
C HIS A 18 15.58 -3.70 27.84
N PHE A 19 16.78 -4.22 28.09
CA PHE A 19 17.00 -5.27 29.09
C PHE A 19 18.30 -5.01 29.84
N VAL A 20 18.37 -5.55 31.06
CA VAL A 20 19.56 -5.55 31.91
C VAL A 20 19.90 -7.01 32.17
N MET A 21 21.19 -7.36 32.07
CA MET A 21 21.68 -8.69 32.40
C MET A 21 22.19 -8.69 33.84
N ASP A 22 21.43 -9.31 34.75
CA ASP A 22 21.75 -9.39 36.18
C ASP A 22 21.92 -10.83 36.69
N GLY A 23 21.82 -11.81 35.80
CA GLY A 23 21.91 -13.24 36.14
C GLY A 23 20.62 -13.85 36.68
N SER A 24 19.49 -13.13 36.71
CA SER A 24 18.19 -13.63 37.20
C SER A 24 17.50 -14.64 36.26
N GLY A 25 18.00 -14.82 35.04
CA GLY A 25 17.47 -15.76 34.06
C GLY A 25 16.69 -15.09 32.92
N PRO A 26 15.89 -15.84 32.14
CA PRO A 26 15.16 -15.31 31.00
C PRO A 26 13.98 -14.43 31.43
N VAL A 27 13.75 -13.35 30.70
CA VAL A 27 12.54 -12.49 30.83
C VAL A 27 11.47 -12.99 29.86
N TYR A 28 10.23 -13.10 30.34
CA TYR A 28 9.06 -13.39 29.52
C TYR A 28 8.18 -12.15 29.42
N LEU A 29 7.86 -11.72 28.21
CA LEU A 29 6.95 -10.60 27.97
C LEU A 29 5.50 -11.11 27.98
N THR A 30 4.73 -10.71 28.99
CA THR A 30 3.29 -11.01 29.02
C THR A 30 2.58 -10.22 27.92
N PRO A 31 1.88 -10.89 26.98
CA PRO A 31 1.09 -10.18 26.00
C PRO A 31 0.02 -9.30 26.67
N PRO A 32 -0.24 -8.09 26.16
CA PRO A 32 -1.31 -7.23 26.66
C PRO A 32 -2.68 -7.89 26.48
N SER A 33 -3.62 -7.64 27.42
CA SER A 33 -5.00 -8.13 27.28
C SER A 33 -5.68 -7.51 26.05
N LEU A 34 -6.38 -8.33 25.27
CA LEU A 34 -7.15 -7.87 24.12
C LEU A 34 -8.27 -6.89 24.50
N ASP A 35 -8.72 -6.90 25.76
CA ASP A 35 -9.74 -5.98 26.29
C ASP A 35 -9.27 -4.51 26.35
N LEU A 36 -7.95 -4.26 26.19
CA LEU A 36 -7.41 -2.90 26.08
C LEU A 36 -7.78 -2.21 24.76
N TRP A 37 -8.19 -2.99 23.76
CA TRP A 37 -8.64 -2.47 22.48
C TRP A 37 -10.16 -2.42 22.42
N PRO A 38 -10.74 -1.42 21.73
CA PRO A 38 -12.18 -1.38 21.54
C PRO A 38 -12.63 -2.64 20.79
N ASN A 39 -13.82 -3.15 21.14
CA ASN A 39 -14.43 -4.23 20.39
C ASN A 39 -14.90 -3.69 19.02
N VAL A 40 -14.11 -3.95 17.98
CA VAL A 40 -14.40 -3.51 16.62
C VAL A 40 -15.05 -4.65 15.85
N ASN A 41 -16.37 -4.58 15.68
CA ASN A 41 -17.11 -5.43 14.75
C ASN A 41 -16.96 -4.86 13.34
N TRP A 42 -15.83 -5.14 12.69
CA TRP A 42 -15.59 -4.68 11.32
C TRP A 42 -16.39 -5.54 10.33
N THR A 43 -17.13 -4.86 9.45
CA THR A 43 -17.71 -5.44 8.24
C THR A 43 -17.32 -4.56 7.06
N PRO A 44 -17.12 -5.11 5.85
CA PRO A 44 -16.89 -4.29 4.68
C PRO A 44 -18.04 -3.28 4.49
N ASP A 45 -17.69 -1.99 4.36
CA ASP A 45 -18.69 -0.95 4.12
C ASP A 45 -19.05 -0.91 2.62
N TYR A 46 -20.01 -1.74 2.24
CA TYR A 46 -20.52 -1.82 0.87
C TYR A 46 -21.41 -0.62 0.48
N GLN A 47 -21.74 0.28 1.41
CA GLN A 47 -22.53 1.48 1.12
C GLN A 47 -21.61 2.63 0.70
N GLN A 48 -20.50 2.83 1.41
CA GLN A 48 -19.56 3.91 1.11
C GLN A 48 -18.46 3.48 0.15
N SER A 49 -18.05 2.21 0.17
CA SER A 49 -16.95 1.71 -0.65
C SER A 49 -17.44 1.03 -1.92
N LYS A 50 -16.81 1.38 -3.04
CA LYS A 50 -17.11 0.75 -4.33
C LYS A 50 -16.43 -0.62 -4.42
N LYS A 51 -17.20 -1.68 -4.67
CA LYS A 51 -16.63 -2.99 -5.03
C LYS A 51 -15.99 -2.93 -6.42
N VAL A 52 -14.81 -3.52 -6.55
CA VAL A 52 -14.06 -3.59 -7.80
C VAL A 52 -13.64 -5.03 -8.04
N ASP A 53 -14.06 -5.59 -9.18
CA ASP A 53 -13.58 -6.90 -9.65
C ASP A 53 -12.34 -6.69 -10.53
N LEU A 54 -11.20 -7.12 -10.01
CA LEU A 54 -9.90 -7.04 -10.66
C LEU A 54 -9.78 -7.96 -11.89
N ASN A 55 -10.57 -9.03 -11.95
CA ASN A 55 -10.50 -9.98 -13.06
C ASN A 55 -11.15 -9.45 -14.34
N THR A 56 -12.06 -8.47 -14.21
CA THR A 56 -12.75 -7.82 -15.32
C THR A 56 -12.49 -6.31 -15.39
N LEU A 57 -11.49 -5.82 -14.65
CA LEU A 57 -11.22 -4.39 -14.52
C LEU A 57 -10.80 -3.78 -15.87
N THR A 58 -11.36 -2.62 -16.18
CA THR A 58 -11.07 -1.90 -17.43
C THR A 58 -10.35 -0.57 -17.17
N PRO A 59 -9.55 -0.07 -18.12
CA PRO A 59 -8.98 1.28 -18.04
C PRO A 59 -10.04 2.38 -17.85
N ALA A 60 -11.22 2.22 -18.47
CA ALA A 60 -12.31 3.18 -18.36
C ALA A 60 -12.87 3.25 -16.94
N GLU A 61 -12.99 2.10 -16.26
CA GLU A 61 -13.39 2.07 -14.86
C GLU A 61 -12.33 2.72 -13.96
N VAL A 62 -11.04 2.40 -14.15
CA VAL A 62 -9.94 3.04 -13.40
C VAL A 62 -9.99 4.56 -13.58
N ALA A 63 -10.19 5.01 -14.81
CA ALA A 63 -10.25 6.43 -15.14
C ALA A 63 -11.44 7.18 -14.50
N SER A 64 -12.48 6.45 -14.07
CA SER A 64 -13.66 7.02 -13.41
C SER A 64 -13.43 7.34 -11.92
N TRP A 65 -12.45 6.70 -11.28
CA TRP A 65 -12.19 6.83 -9.85
C TRP A 65 -11.79 8.25 -9.46
N LYS A 66 -12.14 8.66 -8.24
CA LYS A 66 -11.87 10.01 -7.71
C LYS A 66 -11.06 9.97 -6.41
N PRO A 67 -10.19 10.96 -6.15
CA PRO A 67 -9.37 10.98 -4.94
C PRO A 67 -10.24 10.94 -3.69
N GLY A 68 -9.82 10.15 -2.70
CA GLY A 68 -10.57 9.93 -1.45
C GLY A 68 -11.66 8.86 -1.54
N GLN A 69 -12.04 8.40 -2.74
CA GLN A 69 -12.96 7.28 -2.89
C GLN A 69 -12.36 6.00 -2.27
N THR A 70 -13.14 5.28 -1.49
CA THR A 70 -12.77 3.97 -0.93
C THR A 70 -13.23 2.86 -1.85
N LEU A 71 -12.36 1.86 -2.05
CA LEU A 71 -12.60 0.71 -2.90
C LEU A 71 -12.40 -0.58 -2.11
N LEU A 72 -13.13 -1.62 -2.49
CA LEU A 72 -12.96 -3.00 -2.02
C LEU A 72 -12.54 -3.86 -3.21
N LEU A 73 -11.24 -4.15 -3.30
CA LEU A 73 -10.69 -4.93 -4.40
C LEU A 73 -10.97 -6.42 -4.20
N ASN A 74 -11.41 -7.07 -5.26
CA ASN A 74 -11.71 -8.50 -5.31
C ASN A 74 -11.08 -9.11 -6.57
N GLY A 75 -10.41 -10.26 -6.46
CA GLY A 75 -9.79 -10.97 -7.58
C GLY A 75 -8.27 -10.83 -7.65
N LYS A 76 -7.71 -11.10 -8.83
CA LYS A 76 -6.26 -11.33 -9.00
C LYS A 76 -5.45 -10.05 -9.20
N MET A 77 -4.46 -9.82 -8.35
CA MET A 77 -3.47 -8.75 -8.49
C MET A 77 -2.03 -9.27 -8.49
N LEU A 78 -1.14 -8.57 -9.16
CA LEU A 78 0.29 -8.88 -9.13
C LEU A 78 0.97 -8.14 -7.98
N THR A 79 2.11 -8.63 -7.52
CA THR A 79 2.98 -7.91 -6.60
C THR A 79 4.30 -7.55 -7.27
N GLY A 80 5.01 -6.58 -6.69
CA GLY A 80 6.39 -6.31 -7.05
C GLY A 80 6.85 -5.01 -6.44
N ARG A 81 8.09 -4.98 -5.96
CA ARG A 81 8.71 -3.75 -5.43
C ARG A 81 10.06 -3.50 -6.10
N ASP A 82 11.00 -2.91 -5.38
CA ASP A 82 12.25 -2.34 -5.89
C ASP A 82 13.02 -3.27 -6.85
N ALA A 83 13.36 -4.50 -6.43
CA ALA A 83 14.15 -5.42 -7.25
C ALA A 83 13.38 -5.95 -8.48
N ALA A 84 12.10 -6.27 -8.33
CA ALA A 84 11.25 -6.68 -9.45
C ALA A 84 11.14 -5.58 -10.51
N HIS A 85 10.90 -4.32 -10.12
CA HIS A 85 10.82 -3.19 -11.05
C HIS A 85 12.14 -2.94 -11.77
N LYS A 86 13.27 -3.05 -11.04
CA LYS A 86 14.60 -2.95 -11.64
C LYS A 86 14.83 -4.04 -12.69
N ARG A 87 14.48 -5.29 -12.37
CA ARG A 87 14.63 -6.40 -13.31
C ARG A 87 13.72 -6.27 -14.53
N ILE A 88 12.46 -5.86 -14.35
CA ILE A 88 11.53 -5.56 -15.45
C ILE A 88 12.12 -4.51 -16.37
N LYS A 89 12.66 -3.41 -15.81
CA LYS A 89 13.32 -2.36 -16.59
C LYS A 89 14.47 -2.92 -17.44
N ASP A 90 15.35 -3.72 -16.83
CA ASP A 90 16.51 -4.29 -17.52
C ASP A 90 16.10 -5.27 -18.64
N MET A 91 15.04 -6.08 -18.42
CA MET A 91 14.48 -6.98 -19.43
C MET A 91 13.87 -6.22 -20.61
N LEU A 92 13.05 -5.20 -20.33
CA LEU A 92 12.43 -4.38 -21.37
C LEU A 92 13.47 -3.62 -22.20
N ALA A 93 14.53 -3.11 -21.55
CA ALA A 93 15.64 -2.45 -22.26
C ALA A 93 16.38 -3.40 -23.23
N LYS A 94 16.32 -4.70 -22.99
CA LYS A 94 16.89 -5.74 -23.87
C LYS A 94 15.88 -6.34 -24.86
N GLY A 95 14.61 -5.91 -24.82
CA GLY A 95 13.52 -6.50 -25.61
C GLY A 95 13.15 -7.93 -25.17
N GLU A 96 13.49 -8.32 -23.94
CA GLU A 96 13.16 -9.64 -23.40
C GLU A 96 11.68 -9.71 -23.00
N LYS A 97 11.08 -10.90 -23.14
CA LYS A 97 9.70 -11.14 -22.72
C LYS A 97 9.61 -11.22 -21.19
N LEU A 98 8.68 -10.48 -20.59
CA LEU A 98 8.41 -10.54 -19.16
C LEU A 98 7.83 -11.91 -18.74
N PRO A 99 8.10 -12.38 -17.51
CA PRO A 99 7.59 -13.68 -17.04
C PRO A 99 6.07 -13.69 -16.83
N VAL A 100 5.44 -12.51 -16.74
CA VAL A 100 4.00 -12.33 -16.51
C VAL A 100 3.46 -11.23 -17.40
N ASP A 101 2.16 -11.29 -17.70
CA ASP A 101 1.43 -10.24 -18.42
C ASP A 101 0.81 -9.25 -17.40
N PHE A 102 1.09 -7.96 -17.61
CA PHE A 102 0.57 -6.87 -16.79
C PHE A 102 -0.64 -6.17 -17.41
N THR A 103 -1.07 -6.59 -18.61
CA THR A 103 -2.20 -6.00 -19.32
C THR A 103 -3.46 -6.02 -18.47
N ASN A 104 -4.05 -4.84 -18.23
CA ASN A 104 -5.22 -4.66 -17.37
C ASN A 104 -5.07 -5.18 -15.93
N ARG A 105 -3.83 -5.34 -15.45
CA ARG A 105 -3.55 -5.77 -14.07
C ARG A 105 -3.34 -4.58 -13.15
N VAL A 106 -3.51 -4.86 -11.85
CA VAL A 106 -3.12 -3.99 -10.75
C VAL A 106 -1.89 -4.58 -10.07
N ILE A 107 -0.89 -3.74 -9.76
CA ILE A 107 0.31 -4.17 -9.04
C ILE A 107 0.32 -3.64 -7.59
N TYR A 108 0.59 -4.52 -6.63
CA TYR A 108 0.75 -4.18 -5.22
C TYR A 108 2.24 -4.10 -4.84
N TYR A 109 2.65 -2.95 -4.32
CA TYR A 109 3.99 -2.78 -3.75
C TYR A 109 4.05 -3.37 -2.36
N VAL A 110 4.47 -4.62 -2.28
CA VAL A 110 4.53 -5.40 -1.04
C VAL A 110 5.75 -6.31 -1.06
N GLY A 111 6.32 -6.55 0.11
CA GLY A 111 7.21 -7.69 0.34
C GLY A 111 6.53 -8.57 1.38
N PRO A 112 5.79 -9.63 0.97
CA PRO A 112 5.09 -10.48 1.91
C PRO A 112 6.08 -11.24 2.78
N VAL A 113 5.66 -11.52 4.02
CA VAL A 113 6.35 -12.46 4.91
C VAL A 113 5.92 -13.89 4.57
N ASP A 114 6.82 -14.84 4.75
CA ASP A 114 6.54 -16.26 4.54
C ASP A 114 5.32 -16.71 5.38
N PRO A 115 4.38 -17.48 4.79
CA PRO A 115 3.22 -17.97 5.51
C PRO A 115 3.62 -19.01 6.56
N ILE A 116 2.91 -19.01 7.69
CA ILE A 116 2.89 -20.16 8.60
C ILE A 116 1.70 -21.07 8.29
N LYS A 117 1.65 -22.25 8.91
CA LYS A 117 0.65 -23.29 8.62
C LYS A 117 -0.79 -22.73 8.62
N GLY A 118 -1.44 -22.83 7.46
CA GLY A 118 -2.84 -22.42 7.27
C GLY A 118 -3.03 -20.98 6.78
N GLU A 119 -1.96 -20.20 6.60
CA GLU A 119 -2.03 -18.88 5.98
C GLU A 119 -1.80 -18.97 4.46
N ALA A 120 -2.56 -18.19 3.68
CA ALA A 120 -2.27 -18.01 2.26
C ALA A 120 -0.95 -17.25 2.06
N VAL A 121 -0.68 -16.27 2.94
CA VAL A 121 0.53 -15.46 2.99
C VAL A 121 0.67 -14.90 4.41
N GLY A 122 1.90 -14.68 4.87
CA GLY A 122 2.16 -13.96 6.11
C GLY A 122 1.78 -12.47 6.02
N PRO A 123 2.14 -11.64 7.01
CA PRO A 123 1.90 -10.20 6.96
C PRO A 123 2.33 -9.55 5.64
N ALA A 124 1.40 -8.83 4.98
CA ALA A 124 1.56 -8.35 3.60
C ALA A 124 1.17 -6.87 3.48
N GLY A 125 1.85 -6.02 4.25
CA GLY A 125 1.58 -4.57 4.29
C GLY A 125 2.19 -3.79 3.12
N PRO A 126 1.64 -2.62 2.78
CA PRO A 126 2.12 -1.82 1.66
C PRO A 126 3.50 -1.25 1.93
N THR A 127 4.24 -1.08 0.84
CA THR A 127 5.55 -0.43 0.80
C THR A 127 5.44 1.01 0.26
N THR A 128 6.39 1.88 0.63
CA THR A 128 6.43 3.29 0.18
C THR A 128 6.47 3.40 -1.33
N ALA A 129 5.42 3.96 -1.92
CA ALA A 129 5.21 3.97 -3.37
C ALA A 129 6.17 4.90 -4.12
N THR A 130 6.64 5.98 -3.48
CA THR A 130 7.56 6.96 -4.07
C THR A 130 8.86 6.32 -4.60
N ARG A 131 9.28 5.19 -4.02
CA ARG A 131 10.47 4.45 -4.50
C ARG A 131 10.29 3.85 -5.89
N MET A 132 9.05 3.66 -6.33
CA MET A 132 8.69 3.15 -7.66
C MET A 132 8.39 4.28 -8.66
N ASP A 133 8.50 5.55 -8.28
CA ASP A 133 8.18 6.69 -9.16
C ASP A 133 8.99 6.68 -10.46
N GLY A 134 10.30 6.42 -10.36
CA GLY A 134 11.20 6.36 -11.53
C GLY A 134 10.89 5.22 -12.51
N PHE A 135 10.05 4.25 -12.14
CA PHE A 135 9.64 3.14 -12.99
C PHE A 135 8.21 3.31 -13.54
N THR A 136 7.45 4.27 -13.01
CA THR A 136 5.99 4.34 -13.25
C THR A 136 5.66 4.59 -14.72
N GLU A 137 6.33 5.55 -15.37
CA GLU A 137 6.13 5.80 -16.81
C GLU A 137 6.41 4.54 -17.65
N MET A 138 7.50 3.83 -17.36
CA MET A 138 7.85 2.61 -18.07
C MET A 138 6.78 1.52 -17.87
N MET A 139 6.36 1.30 -16.62
CA MET A 139 5.36 0.27 -16.31
C MET A 139 4.04 0.55 -17.03
N LEU A 140 3.54 1.78 -16.96
CA LEU A 140 2.28 2.15 -17.59
C LEU A 140 2.37 2.13 -19.12
N ALA A 141 3.44 2.66 -19.70
CA ALA A 141 3.58 2.80 -21.15
C ALA A 141 3.88 1.48 -21.88
N GLN A 142 4.60 0.54 -21.24
CA GLN A 142 5.17 -0.61 -21.93
C GLN A 142 4.57 -1.96 -21.51
N THR A 143 3.87 -2.03 -20.37
CA THR A 143 3.40 -3.32 -19.83
C THR A 143 1.88 -3.48 -19.85
N GLY A 144 1.12 -2.41 -20.12
CA GLY A 144 -0.34 -2.45 -20.07
C GLY A 144 -0.93 -2.43 -18.66
N LEU A 145 -0.10 -2.20 -17.64
CA LEU A 145 -0.52 -2.01 -16.25
C LEU A 145 -1.49 -0.83 -16.14
N ILE A 146 -2.59 -1.00 -15.42
CA ILE A 146 -3.65 0.03 -15.33
C ILE A 146 -3.77 0.69 -13.97
N SER A 147 -3.26 0.11 -12.89
CA SER A 147 -3.25 0.74 -11.56
C SER A 147 -2.19 0.15 -10.64
N MET A 148 -1.87 0.87 -9.56
CA MET A 148 -0.89 0.46 -8.56
C MET A 148 -1.40 0.69 -7.13
N VAL A 149 -1.04 -0.19 -6.21
CA VAL A 149 -1.36 -0.12 -4.78
C VAL A 149 -0.07 0.03 -3.96
N GLY A 150 -0.02 0.95 -3.01
CA GLY A 150 1.13 1.14 -2.11
C GLY A 150 0.78 1.93 -0.86
N LYS A 151 1.76 2.58 -0.23
CA LYS A 151 1.55 3.59 0.82
C LYS A 151 2.33 4.87 0.54
N ALA A 152 1.95 5.93 1.26
CA ALA A 152 2.48 7.29 1.12
C ALA A 152 2.13 7.94 -0.23
N GLU A 153 2.52 9.20 -0.35
CA GLU A 153 2.34 10.04 -1.53
C GLU A 153 3.15 9.56 -2.74
N ARG A 154 2.70 10.00 -3.92
CA ARG A 154 3.47 9.88 -5.17
C ARG A 154 4.12 11.23 -5.46
N GLY A 155 5.34 11.21 -5.99
CA GLY A 155 6.02 12.39 -6.48
C GLY A 155 5.45 12.89 -7.81
N PRO A 156 5.84 14.11 -8.24
CA PRO A 156 5.29 14.75 -9.43
C PRO A 156 5.49 13.93 -10.72
N VAL A 157 6.65 13.27 -10.85
CA VAL A 157 6.96 12.42 -12.03
C VAL A 157 5.96 11.28 -12.17
N ALA A 158 5.60 10.61 -11.07
CA ALA A 158 4.62 9.54 -11.10
C ALA A 158 3.20 10.06 -11.31
N ILE A 159 2.84 11.21 -10.73
CA ILE A 159 1.52 11.84 -10.94
C ILE A 159 1.32 12.18 -12.42
N GLU A 160 2.33 12.75 -13.09
CA GLU A 160 2.24 13.06 -14.52
C GLU A 160 2.13 11.79 -15.38
N ALA A 161 2.87 10.73 -15.05
CA ALA A 161 2.72 9.44 -15.73
C ALA A 161 1.30 8.85 -15.54
N ILE A 162 0.77 8.86 -14.31
CA ILE A 162 -0.60 8.41 -14.01
C ILE A 162 -1.62 9.17 -14.86
N LYS A 163 -1.50 10.50 -14.92
CA LYS A 163 -2.36 11.38 -15.71
C LYS A 163 -2.27 11.13 -17.22
N LYS A 164 -1.05 10.94 -17.72
CA LYS A 164 -0.77 10.67 -19.14
C LYS A 164 -1.42 9.37 -19.60
N HIS A 165 -1.34 8.32 -18.78
CA HIS A 165 -1.84 6.97 -19.12
C HIS A 165 -3.24 6.68 -18.58
N LYS A 166 -3.92 7.67 -17.98
CA LYS A 166 -5.26 7.53 -17.39
C LYS A 166 -5.37 6.41 -16.36
N SER A 167 -4.27 6.17 -15.65
CA SER A 167 -4.18 5.20 -14.55
C SER A 167 -4.70 5.80 -13.24
N ALA A 168 -4.57 5.06 -12.14
CA ALA A 168 -4.78 5.57 -10.79
C ALA A 168 -3.79 4.93 -9.81
N TYR A 169 -3.48 5.65 -8.74
CA TYR A 169 -2.73 5.11 -7.60
C TYR A 169 -3.64 4.99 -6.37
N LEU A 170 -3.61 3.80 -5.79
CA LEU A 170 -4.39 3.40 -4.64
C LEU A 170 -3.47 3.28 -3.42
N MET A 171 -3.92 3.82 -2.29
CA MET A 171 -3.22 3.71 -1.01
C MET A 171 -3.90 2.65 -0.14
N ALA A 172 -3.13 1.66 0.30
CA ALA A 172 -3.51 0.75 1.37
C ALA A 172 -3.01 1.28 2.72
N VAL A 173 -3.62 0.82 3.81
CA VAL A 173 -3.27 1.26 5.17
C VAL A 173 -1.90 0.72 5.57
N GLY A 174 -0.94 1.63 5.79
CA GLY A 174 0.38 1.29 6.30
C GLY A 174 0.36 0.87 7.77
N GLY A 175 1.17 -0.13 8.14
CA GLY A 175 1.28 -0.61 9.53
C GLY A 175 0.29 -1.71 9.92
N ALA A 176 -0.76 -1.93 9.14
CA ALA A 176 -1.78 -2.96 9.39
C ALA A 176 -1.53 -4.27 8.61
N ALA A 177 -0.26 -4.66 8.42
CA ALA A 177 0.15 -5.73 7.50
C ALA A 177 -0.56 -7.09 7.71
N TYR A 178 -0.78 -7.47 8.97
CA TYR A 178 -1.49 -8.71 9.32
C TYR A 178 -2.99 -8.64 9.02
N LEU A 179 -3.62 -7.48 9.18
CA LEU A 179 -5.02 -7.29 8.82
C LEU A 179 -5.21 -7.31 7.30
N VAL A 180 -4.32 -6.63 6.57
CA VAL A 180 -4.32 -6.63 5.11
C VAL A 180 -4.13 -8.04 4.55
N SER A 181 -3.26 -8.86 5.16
CA SER A 181 -3.07 -10.24 4.69
C SER A 181 -4.31 -11.12 4.85
N LYS A 182 -5.26 -10.78 5.74
CA LYS A 182 -6.55 -11.51 5.84
C LYS A 182 -7.44 -11.31 4.62
N ALA A 183 -7.24 -10.26 3.83
CA ALA A 183 -7.93 -10.10 2.55
C ALA A 183 -7.36 -11.03 1.47
N ILE A 184 -6.12 -11.50 1.61
CA ILE A 184 -5.44 -12.37 0.64
C ILE A 184 -5.84 -13.82 0.91
N LYS A 185 -6.47 -14.47 -0.08
CA LYS A 185 -6.98 -15.84 0.03
C LYS A 185 -6.08 -16.86 -0.66
N HIS A 186 -5.31 -16.42 -1.63
CA HIS A 186 -4.30 -17.22 -2.31
C HIS A 186 -3.10 -16.36 -2.70
N ALA A 187 -1.91 -16.95 -2.69
CA ALA A 187 -0.67 -16.32 -3.12
C ALA A 187 0.22 -17.36 -3.83
N GLU A 188 0.66 -17.06 -5.05
CA GLU A 188 1.63 -17.89 -5.77
C GLU A 188 2.75 -17.05 -6.36
N VAL A 189 3.96 -17.58 -6.42
CA VAL A 189 5.06 -16.93 -7.12
C VAL A 189 4.92 -17.19 -8.62
N VAL A 190 4.77 -16.13 -9.41
CA VAL A 190 4.60 -16.18 -10.87
C VAL A 190 5.81 -15.65 -11.64
N GLY A 191 6.75 -14.99 -10.96
CA GLY A 191 7.97 -14.49 -11.60
C GLY A 191 9.06 -14.13 -10.61
N PHE A 192 10.31 -14.31 -11.04
CA PHE A 192 11.51 -13.91 -10.28
C PHE A 192 11.58 -14.53 -8.86
N ALA A 193 11.31 -15.83 -8.75
CA ALA A 193 11.33 -16.55 -7.47
C ALA A 193 12.65 -16.38 -6.69
N ASP A 194 13.76 -16.19 -7.39
CA ASP A 194 15.09 -15.92 -6.83
C ASP A 194 15.18 -14.59 -6.06
N LEU A 195 14.20 -13.69 -6.20
CA LEU A 195 14.13 -12.42 -5.46
C LEU A 195 13.48 -12.55 -4.08
N GLY A 196 13.04 -13.75 -3.66
CA GLY A 196 12.44 -14.00 -2.35
C GLY A 196 11.18 -13.14 -2.11
N MET A 197 11.17 -12.35 -1.03
CA MET A 197 10.07 -11.41 -0.74
C MET A 197 9.87 -10.33 -1.80
N GLU A 198 10.81 -10.14 -2.74
CA GLU A 198 10.67 -9.19 -3.85
C GLU A 198 10.25 -9.84 -5.17
N ALA A 199 9.94 -11.15 -5.17
CA ALA A 199 9.40 -11.85 -6.32
C ALA A 199 8.04 -11.25 -6.74
N ILE A 200 7.62 -11.59 -7.97
CA ILE A 200 6.27 -11.28 -8.43
C ILE A 200 5.38 -12.43 -7.96
N TYR A 201 4.46 -12.10 -7.06
CA TYR A 201 3.37 -12.97 -6.65
C TYR A 201 2.11 -12.59 -7.41
N GLU A 202 1.24 -13.57 -7.66
CA GLU A 202 -0.16 -13.31 -7.94
C GLU A 202 -0.97 -13.59 -6.67
N PHE A 203 -1.61 -12.55 -6.16
CA PHE A 203 -2.53 -12.63 -5.04
C PHE A 203 -3.97 -12.70 -5.55
N ASP A 204 -4.78 -13.54 -4.92
CA ASP A 204 -6.24 -13.49 -5.03
C ASP A 204 -6.81 -12.88 -3.75
N VAL A 205 -7.46 -11.72 -3.87
CA VAL A 205 -7.93 -10.93 -2.73
C VAL A 205 -9.44 -10.86 -2.67
N VAL A 206 -9.98 -10.74 -1.46
CA VAL A 206 -11.41 -10.55 -1.18
C VAL A 206 -11.58 -9.37 -0.24
N ASP A 207 -12.38 -8.40 -0.67
CA ASP A 207 -12.69 -7.16 0.05
C ASP A 207 -11.45 -6.43 0.59
N MET A 208 -10.36 -6.38 -0.19
CA MET A 208 -9.14 -5.66 0.21
C MET A 208 -9.40 -4.15 0.18
N PRO A 209 -9.32 -3.45 1.33
CA PRO A 209 -9.67 -2.04 1.41
C PRO A 209 -8.52 -1.16 0.95
N VAL A 210 -8.82 -0.24 0.04
CA VAL A 210 -7.88 0.78 -0.46
C VAL A 210 -8.59 2.12 -0.68
N THR A 211 -7.82 3.20 -0.74
CA THR A 211 -8.32 4.54 -1.04
C THR A 211 -7.63 5.09 -2.29
N VAL A 212 -8.39 5.72 -3.18
CA VAL A 212 -7.82 6.39 -4.35
C VAL A 212 -7.01 7.60 -3.89
N ALA A 213 -5.69 7.52 -4.06
CA ALA A 213 -4.77 8.56 -3.63
C ALA A 213 -4.36 9.50 -4.76
N VAL A 214 -4.26 9.00 -6.00
CA VAL A 214 -4.11 9.82 -7.22
C VAL A 214 -5.07 9.30 -8.28
N ASP A 215 -5.89 10.18 -8.84
CA ASP A 215 -6.82 9.83 -9.92
C ASP A 215 -6.18 9.95 -11.32
N SER A 216 -6.95 9.56 -12.35
CA SER A 216 -6.56 9.63 -13.76
C SER A 216 -6.38 11.06 -14.32
N GLY A 217 -6.82 12.06 -13.55
CA GLY A 217 -6.59 13.47 -13.83
C GLY A 217 -5.27 13.99 -13.25
N GLY A 218 -4.60 13.21 -12.40
CA GLY A 218 -3.41 13.63 -11.64
C GLY A 218 -3.75 14.38 -10.35
N THR A 219 -5.01 14.38 -9.92
CA THR A 219 -5.41 14.97 -8.64
C THR A 219 -4.95 14.06 -7.50
N SER A 220 -4.16 14.58 -6.58
CA SER A 220 -3.60 13.81 -5.45
C SER A 220 -4.28 14.18 -4.13
N ALA A 221 -4.82 13.19 -3.42
CA ALA A 221 -5.37 13.36 -2.07
C ALA A 221 -4.34 13.86 -1.05
N HIS A 222 -3.06 13.52 -1.26
CA HIS A 222 -1.96 14.01 -0.41
C HIS A 222 -1.63 15.49 -0.65
N ILE A 223 -2.12 16.08 -1.75
CA ILE A 223 -1.99 17.51 -2.06
C ILE A 223 -3.29 18.24 -1.67
N THR A 224 -4.44 17.74 -2.11
CA THR A 224 -5.73 18.40 -1.87
C THR A 224 -6.18 18.29 -0.43
N GLY A 225 -5.96 17.14 0.22
CA GLY A 225 -6.38 16.87 1.60
C GLY A 225 -5.78 17.85 2.61
N PRO A 226 -4.44 18.00 2.70
CA PRO A 226 -3.82 18.97 3.60
C PRO A 226 -4.28 20.41 3.33
N ALA A 227 -4.43 20.80 2.06
CA ALA A 227 -4.90 22.13 1.69
C ALA A 227 -6.35 22.39 2.12
N GLU A 228 -7.23 21.40 2.00
CA GLU A 228 -8.61 21.48 2.47
C GLU A 228 -8.67 21.59 4.00
N TRP A 229 -7.95 20.72 4.70
CA TRP A 229 -7.90 20.71 6.15
C TRP A 229 -7.28 21.98 6.72
N GLN A 230 -6.26 22.54 6.09
CA GLN A 230 -5.68 23.82 6.49
C GLN A 230 -6.74 24.94 6.48
N LYS A 231 -7.56 25.02 5.42
CA LYS A 231 -8.66 26.00 5.32
C LYS A 231 -9.72 25.77 6.40
N LYS A 232 -10.14 24.51 6.58
CA LYS A 232 -11.10 24.07 7.60
C LYS A 232 -10.65 24.38 9.02
N ILE A 233 -9.38 24.11 9.35
CA ILE A 233 -8.81 24.43 10.67
C ILE A 233 -8.75 25.95 10.88
N ALA A 234 -8.43 26.72 9.82
CA ALA A 234 -8.36 28.18 9.90
C ALA A 234 -9.73 28.85 10.19
N THR A 235 -10.86 28.20 9.88
CA THR A 235 -12.20 28.75 10.21
C THR A 235 -12.46 28.79 11.72
N GLY A 236 -11.74 27.99 12.49
CA GLY A 236 -11.94 27.83 13.93
C GLY A 236 -13.03 26.83 14.32
N GLU A 237 -13.68 26.17 13.36
CA GLU A 237 -14.70 25.12 13.57
C GLU A 237 -14.21 24.00 14.51
N PHE A 238 -12.92 23.66 14.44
CA PHE A 238 -12.30 22.57 15.19
C PHE A 238 -11.58 23.02 16.47
N LYS A 239 -11.69 24.29 16.89
CA LYS A 239 -11.02 24.79 18.10
C LYS A 239 -11.51 24.16 19.40
N GLN A 240 -12.70 23.56 19.39
CA GLN A 240 -13.31 22.91 20.56
C GLN A 240 -13.24 21.39 20.53
N ILE A 241 -12.44 20.76 19.64
CA ILE A 241 -12.22 19.31 19.73
C ILE A 241 -11.56 19.05 21.10
N PRO A 242 -12.23 18.36 22.03
CA PRO A 242 -11.66 18.08 23.33
C PRO A 242 -10.48 17.14 23.11
N VAL A 243 -9.27 17.58 23.41
CA VAL A 243 -8.13 16.67 23.52
C VAL A 243 -8.34 15.94 24.84
N THR A 244 -8.91 14.74 24.79
CA THR A 244 -9.00 13.88 25.96
C THR A 244 -7.58 13.49 26.35
N SER A 245 -7.05 14.12 27.39
CA SER A 245 -5.86 13.63 28.07
C SER A 245 -6.19 12.23 28.59
N ARG A 246 -5.53 11.23 28.02
CA ARG A 246 -5.49 9.88 28.61
C ARG A 246 -4.57 9.89 29.83
#